data_AF-A0A921CP67-F1
#
_entry.id   AF-A0A921CP67-F1
#
_cell.length_a   1.000
_cell.length_b   1.000
_cell.length_c   1.000
_cell.angle_alpha   90.00
_cell.angle_beta   90.00
_cell.angle_gamma   90.00
#
_symmetry.space_group_name_H-M   'P 1'
#
loop_
_entity.id
_entity.type
_entity.pdbx_description
1 polymer ?
#
loop_
_entity_poly.entity_id
_entity_poly.type
_entity_poly.pdbx_seq_one_letter_code
_entity_poly.pdbx_strand_id
1 'polypeptide(L)'
;MVDLFKLNTLELQSLVQYKEVLEENKKFPKGFWSEESNIDGIKPVCRILTRYCLENIARIEPYDLPKYNLKQIKSILVRYKLFGMIQAVFKHDILSVIKNAYPEKFNKRELKEWMWSKHGIWQDDKAVIEAVQDMIFKEGIRRVEDIPLLDWKKRLLKHGIYNILSRFNWSIYKLFNFVYPGRFHPADFKYKAKWVASESLDNAYYCMKKAFKKYKYNKNDILMLGTADFRKLGLAGMLISLFDSSTLKAKEYYFYKTIGNSSNQEEINKEIRAIIAKKKDEQIKKRLEQVAVGKYIYNLHKNATLYSYIKRHAKLRNMSIDEFVTSYGFVYKSAKKDVPEISKDDVWRLRKQGLTYVEIARELDSNPTTITAICNKYFGGDPLIPRPIEDYIMVQELMDKFHIDHKTIMKLVHQNGFENHTTIRFRYLKKSEIIPAIKKYIRESKQHQSMIRRYASQREA
;
A
#
# COMPACT_ATOMS: atom_id res chain seq x y z
N MET A 1 -31.92 -59.59 16.47
CA MET A 1 -33.09 -60.51 16.52
C MET A 1 -34.13 -60.07 17.56
N VAL A 2 -35.40 -60.04 17.15
CA VAL A 2 -36.55 -59.74 18.02
C VAL A 2 -36.78 -60.87 19.03
N ASP A 3 -36.79 -60.53 20.31
CA ASP A 3 -37.06 -61.44 21.42
C ASP A 3 -38.58 -61.50 21.69
N LEU A 4 -39.19 -62.62 21.34
CA LEU A 4 -40.65 -62.81 21.43
C LEU A 4 -41.16 -62.77 22.88
N PHE A 5 -40.31 -63.09 23.86
CA PHE A 5 -40.69 -63.14 25.28
C PHE A 5 -40.77 -61.77 25.95
N LYS A 6 -40.38 -60.70 25.24
CA LYS A 6 -40.41 -59.32 25.73
C LYS A 6 -41.52 -58.47 25.10
N LEU A 7 -42.37 -59.09 24.29
CA LEU A 7 -43.42 -58.40 23.55
C LEU A 7 -44.72 -58.39 24.34
N ASN A 8 -45.46 -57.28 24.22
CA ASN A 8 -46.80 -57.20 24.78
C ASN A 8 -47.82 -57.97 23.92
N THR A 9 -49.02 -58.19 24.46
CA THR A 9 -50.08 -58.97 23.80
C THR A 9 -50.43 -58.43 22.40
N LEU A 10 -50.48 -57.10 22.24
CA LEU A 10 -50.79 -56.45 20.95
C LEU A 10 -49.68 -56.68 19.91
N GLU A 11 -48.42 -56.56 20.32
CA GLU A 11 -47.26 -56.81 19.47
C GLU A 11 -47.19 -58.28 19.02
N LEU A 12 -47.50 -59.22 19.92
CA LEU A 12 -47.56 -60.65 19.61
C LEU A 12 -48.69 -60.97 18.61
N GLN A 13 -49.91 -60.47 18.86
CA GLN A 13 -51.04 -60.65 17.94
C GLN A 13 -50.74 -60.09 16.55
N SER A 14 -50.11 -58.92 16.49
CA SER A 14 -49.73 -58.29 15.23
C SER A 14 -48.67 -59.08 14.47
N LEU A 15 -47.72 -59.70 15.18
CA LEU A 15 -46.72 -60.59 14.55
C LEU A 15 -47.34 -61.86 13.98
N VAL A 16 -48.32 -62.45 14.67
CA VAL A 16 -49.06 -63.62 14.15
C VAL A 16 -49.76 -63.24 12.85
N GLN A 17 -50.49 -62.12 12.82
CA GLN A 17 -51.14 -61.64 11.61
C GLN A 17 -50.13 -61.33 10.49
N TYR A 18 -48.96 -60.80 10.81
CA TYR A 18 -47.92 -60.57 9.81
C TYR A 18 -47.36 -61.88 9.23
N LYS A 19 -47.16 -62.91 10.06
CA LYS A 19 -46.75 -64.23 9.58
C LYS A 19 -47.78 -64.84 8.64
N GLU A 20 -49.06 -64.80 8.99
CA GLU A 20 -50.13 -65.27 8.09
C GLU A 20 -50.15 -64.51 6.76
N VAL A 21 -49.94 -63.18 6.79
CA VAL A 21 -49.83 -62.36 5.57
C VAL A 21 -48.68 -62.82 4.68
N LEU A 22 -47.56 -63.24 5.27
CA LEU A 22 -46.39 -63.72 4.53
C LEU A 22 -46.59 -65.16 4.02
N GLU A 23 -47.09 -66.06 4.85
CA GLU A 23 -47.31 -67.48 4.52
C GLU A 23 -48.40 -67.67 3.47
N GLU A 24 -49.54 -66.99 3.63
CA GLU A 24 -50.66 -67.06 2.68
C GLU A 24 -50.51 -66.06 1.52
N ASN A 25 -49.43 -65.27 1.50
CA ASN A 25 -49.15 -64.25 0.48
C ASN A 25 -50.29 -63.22 0.28
N LYS A 26 -51.13 -63.02 1.32
CA LYS A 26 -52.31 -62.14 1.31
C LYS A 26 -51.94 -60.68 1.59
N LYS A 27 -52.95 -59.79 1.58
CA LYS A 27 -52.81 -58.39 2.03
C LYS A 27 -53.19 -58.31 3.51
N PHE A 28 -52.67 -57.31 4.21
CA PHE A 28 -53.15 -56.99 5.55
C PHE A 28 -54.66 -56.69 5.55
N PRO A 29 -55.40 -57.03 6.62
CA PRO A 29 -56.82 -56.72 6.76
C PRO A 29 -57.12 -55.24 6.56
N LYS A 30 -58.32 -54.94 6.06
CA LYS A 30 -58.76 -53.55 5.89
C LYS A 30 -58.82 -52.85 7.25
N GLY A 31 -58.22 -51.67 7.36
CA GLY A 31 -58.18 -50.90 8.61
C GLY A 31 -57.05 -51.25 9.56
N PHE A 32 -56.23 -52.28 9.27
CA PHE A 32 -55.13 -52.71 10.13
C PHE A 32 -54.16 -51.57 10.51
N TRP A 33 -53.90 -50.65 9.59
CA TRP A 33 -52.99 -49.52 9.79
C TRP A 33 -53.64 -48.27 10.38
N SER A 34 -54.97 -48.24 10.51
CA SER A 34 -55.73 -47.03 10.86
C SER A 34 -55.47 -46.61 12.31
N GLU A 35 -55.44 -47.55 13.25
CA GLU A 35 -55.17 -47.27 14.66
C GLU A 35 -53.76 -46.70 14.85
N GLU A 36 -52.76 -47.35 14.26
CA GLU A 36 -51.37 -46.90 14.27
C GLU A 36 -51.17 -45.54 13.60
N SER A 37 -51.96 -45.19 12.57
CA SER A 37 -51.85 -43.90 11.89
C SER A 37 -52.18 -42.71 12.80
N ASN A 38 -53.08 -42.91 13.78
CA ASN A 38 -53.57 -41.88 14.70
C ASN A 38 -52.71 -41.71 15.97
N ILE A 39 -51.75 -42.60 16.22
CA ILE A 39 -50.87 -42.51 17.40
C ILE A 39 -49.78 -41.48 17.17
N ASP A 40 -49.66 -40.49 18.06
CA ASP A 40 -48.51 -39.59 18.11
C ASP A 40 -47.32 -40.25 18.81
N GLY A 41 -46.12 -40.15 18.21
CA GLY A 41 -44.89 -40.71 18.78
C GLY A 41 -44.56 -42.13 18.28
N ILE A 42 -44.14 -43.02 19.19
CA ILE A 42 -43.72 -44.39 18.84
C ILE A 42 -44.97 -45.24 18.56
N LYS A 43 -44.99 -45.80 17.36
CA LYS A 43 -46.02 -46.66 16.78
C LYS A 43 -45.66 -48.14 17.02
N PRO A 44 -46.19 -48.79 18.07
CA PRO A 44 -45.66 -50.06 18.58
C PRO A 44 -45.78 -51.22 17.59
N VAL A 45 -46.91 -51.38 16.92
CA VAL A 45 -47.11 -52.43 15.89
C VAL A 45 -46.16 -52.19 14.72
N CYS A 46 -46.10 -50.95 14.23
CA CYS A 46 -45.18 -50.61 13.14
C CYS A 46 -43.72 -50.85 13.52
N ARG A 47 -43.34 -50.58 14.77
CA ARG A 47 -41.99 -50.80 15.31
C ARG A 47 -41.65 -52.29 15.29
N ILE A 48 -42.51 -53.14 15.83
CA ILE A 48 -42.21 -54.57 15.94
C ILE A 48 -42.18 -55.26 14.58
N LEU A 49 -43.13 -54.94 13.69
CA LEU A 49 -43.21 -55.53 12.35
C LEU A 49 -42.00 -55.13 11.50
N THR A 50 -41.56 -53.87 11.58
CA THR A 50 -40.36 -53.40 10.89
C THR A 50 -39.12 -54.13 11.39
N ARG A 51 -38.95 -54.25 12.71
CA ARG A 51 -37.80 -54.96 13.30
C ARG A 51 -37.79 -56.43 12.93
N TYR A 52 -38.94 -57.11 13.01
CA TYR A 52 -39.05 -58.52 12.63
C TYR A 52 -38.73 -58.72 11.14
N CYS A 53 -39.22 -57.84 10.28
CA CYS A 53 -38.91 -57.86 8.85
C CYS A 53 -37.41 -57.72 8.57
N LEU A 54 -36.74 -56.77 9.23
CA LEU A 54 -35.33 -56.51 8.96
C LEU A 54 -34.42 -57.53 9.65
N GLU A 55 -34.61 -57.76 10.94
CA GLU A 55 -33.72 -58.60 11.75
C GLU A 55 -33.94 -60.10 11.51
N ASN A 56 -35.20 -60.55 11.50
CA ASN A 56 -35.50 -61.99 11.47
C ASN A 56 -35.70 -62.52 10.05
N ILE A 57 -36.40 -61.77 9.17
CA ILE A 57 -36.68 -62.22 7.80
C ILE A 57 -35.52 -61.86 6.87
N ALA A 58 -35.14 -60.58 6.81
CA ALA A 58 -34.08 -60.11 5.92
C ALA A 58 -32.66 -60.36 6.45
N ARG A 59 -32.51 -60.78 7.73
CA ARG A 59 -31.23 -61.01 8.41
C ARG A 59 -30.30 -59.79 8.40
N ILE A 60 -30.87 -58.60 8.50
CA ILE A 60 -30.15 -57.34 8.61
C ILE A 60 -30.21 -56.90 10.06
N GLU A 61 -29.08 -57.06 10.75
CA GLU A 61 -28.97 -56.59 12.12
C GLU A 61 -28.85 -55.05 12.17
N PRO A 62 -29.21 -54.40 13.30
CA PRO A 62 -29.24 -52.94 13.38
C PRO A 62 -27.90 -52.26 13.06
N TYR A 63 -26.76 -52.93 13.28
CA TYR A 63 -25.44 -52.40 12.95
C TYR A 63 -25.10 -52.47 11.46
N ASP A 64 -25.77 -53.35 10.70
CA ASP A 64 -25.59 -53.49 9.25
C ASP A 64 -26.48 -52.56 8.44
N LEU A 65 -27.52 -52.00 9.09
CA LEU A 65 -28.44 -51.05 8.48
C LEU A 65 -27.73 -49.96 7.65
N PRO A 66 -26.69 -49.27 8.13
CA PRO A 66 -26.05 -48.19 7.37
C PRO A 66 -25.42 -48.62 6.04
N LYS A 67 -25.15 -49.91 5.82
CA LYS A 67 -24.66 -50.46 4.54
C LYS A 67 -25.70 -50.36 3.41
N TYR A 68 -26.96 -50.12 3.75
CA TYR A 68 -28.08 -49.99 2.82
C TYR A 68 -28.49 -48.53 2.66
N ASN A 69 -29.00 -48.15 1.50
CA ASN A 69 -29.67 -46.86 1.32
C ASN A 69 -31.18 -46.97 1.57
N LEU A 70 -31.86 -45.83 1.81
CA LEU A 70 -33.30 -45.81 2.10
C LEU A 70 -34.18 -46.41 0.99
N LYS A 71 -33.73 -46.40 -0.27
CA LYS A 71 -34.46 -47.04 -1.38
C LYS A 71 -34.35 -48.57 -1.32
N GLN A 72 -33.18 -49.09 -0.95
CA GLN A 72 -32.98 -50.52 -0.73
C GLN A 72 -33.80 -51.01 0.46
N ILE A 73 -33.79 -50.27 1.57
CA ILE A 73 -34.65 -50.59 2.73
C ILE A 73 -36.14 -50.57 2.35
N LYS A 74 -36.59 -49.54 1.60
CA LYS A 74 -37.95 -49.51 1.05
C LYS A 74 -38.27 -50.75 0.23
N SER A 75 -37.37 -51.15 -0.67
CA SER A 75 -37.56 -52.33 -1.53
C SER A 75 -37.71 -53.61 -0.71
N ILE A 76 -36.90 -53.78 0.36
CA ILE A 76 -36.98 -54.91 1.28
C ILE A 76 -38.33 -54.94 2.00
N LEU A 77 -38.74 -53.81 2.60
CA LEU A 77 -40.02 -53.73 3.33
C LEU A 77 -41.22 -53.97 2.40
N VAL A 78 -41.17 -53.47 1.16
CA VAL A 78 -42.22 -53.70 0.15
C VAL A 78 -42.26 -55.17 -0.28
N ARG A 79 -41.09 -55.79 -0.50
CA ARG A 79 -40.98 -57.22 -0.84
C ARG A 79 -41.65 -58.08 0.22
N TYR A 80 -41.49 -57.72 1.49
CA TYR A 80 -42.11 -58.41 2.62
C TYR A 80 -43.44 -57.76 3.07
N LYS A 81 -44.23 -57.26 2.11
CA LYS A 81 -45.66 -56.86 2.31
C LYS A 81 -45.92 -55.68 3.24
N LEU A 82 -44.91 -54.94 3.71
CA LEU A 82 -45.08 -53.76 4.57
C LEU A 82 -45.33 -52.44 3.80
N PHE A 83 -45.69 -52.51 2.51
CA PHE A 83 -46.00 -51.30 1.73
C PHE A 83 -47.19 -50.51 2.30
N GLY A 84 -48.22 -51.21 2.78
CA GLY A 84 -49.40 -50.58 3.39
C GLY A 84 -49.05 -49.71 4.58
N MET A 85 -48.16 -50.18 5.45
CA MET A 85 -47.60 -49.42 6.58
C MET A 85 -46.87 -48.16 6.11
N ILE A 86 -45.99 -48.32 5.12
CA ILE A 86 -45.18 -47.21 4.58
C ILE A 86 -46.08 -46.10 4.03
N GLN A 87 -47.16 -46.46 3.34
CA GLN A 87 -48.09 -45.51 2.74
C GLN A 87 -49.04 -44.90 3.77
N ALA A 88 -49.77 -45.72 4.52
CA ALA A 88 -50.86 -45.28 5.39
C ALA A 88 -50.37 -44.58 6.66
N VAL A 89 -49.27 -45.06 7.24
CA VAL A 89 -48.81 -44.59 8.56
C VAL A 89 -47.70 -43.55 8.43
N PHE A 90 -46.75 -43.76 7.51
CA PHE A 90 -45.54 -42.94 7.40
C PHE A 90 -45.48 -42.06 6.15
N LYS A 91 -46.55 -41.99 5.34
CA LYS A 91 -46.65 -41.12 4.15
C LYS A 91 -45.44 -41.23 3.21
N HIS A 92 -44.95 -42.46 3.02
CA HIS A 92 -43.76 -42.81 2.24
C HIS A 92 -42.39 -42.36 2.81
N ASP A 93 -42.32 -41.85 4.04
CA ASP A 93 -41.06 -41.52 4.70
C ASP A 93 -40.41 -42.73 5.39
N ILE A 94 -39.40 -43.30 4.73
CA ILE A 94 -38.66 -44.47 5.19
C ILE A 94 -37.78 -44.15 6.40
N LEU A 95 -37.28 -42.91 6.52
CA LEU A 95 -36.48 -42.57 7.69
C LEU A 95 -37.34 -42.58 8.96
N SER A 96 -38.58 -42.11 8.88
CA SER A 96 -39.53 -42.19 9.99
C SER A 96 -39.87 -43.63 10.37
N VAL A 97 -40.00 -44.55 9.40
CA VAL A 97 -40.17 -45.99 9.66
C VAL A 97 -39.00 -46.54 10.49
N ILE A 98 -37.77 -46.23 10.09
CA ILE A 98 -36.55 -46.72 10.76
C ILE A 98 -36.39 -46.09 12.15
N LYS A 99 -36.68 -44.78 12.29
CA LYS A 99 -36.70 -44.09 13.60
C LYS A 99 -37.68 -44.72 14.58
N ASN A 100 -38.87 -45.06 14.08
CA ASN A 100 -39.88 -45.74 14.88
C ASN A 100 -39.43 -47.14 15.31
N ALA A 101 -38.74 -47.87 14.42
CA ALA A 101 -38.21 -49.19 14.70
C ALA A 101 -37.08 -49.17 15.75
N TYR A 102 -36.15 -48.21 15.65
CA TYR A 102 -34.92 -48.17 16.44
C TYR A 102 -34.70 -46.87 17.21
N PRO A 103 -35.67 -46.39 18.02
CA PRO A 103 -35.58 -45.08 18.68
C PRO A 103 -34.31 -44.96 19.53
N GLU A 104 -33.96 -46.02 20.25
CA GLU A 104 -32.75 -46.07 21.09
C GLU A 104 -31.45 -45.93 20.29
N LYS A 105 -31.40 -46.43 19.06
CA LYS A 105 -30.20 -46.36 18.20
C LYS A 105 -30.01 -44.96 17.62
N PHE A 106 -31.10 -44.23 17.39
CA PHE A 106 -31.03 -42.80 17.06
C PHE A 106 -30.69 -41.97 18.30
N ASN A 107 -31.25 -42.29 19.48
CA ASN A 107 -30.94 -41.62 20.74
C ASN A 107 -29.46 -41.80 21.15
N LYS A 108 -28.93 -43.02 21.04
CA LYS A 108 -27.51 -43.35 21.27
C LYS A 108 -26.59 -42.92 20.12
N ARG A 109 -27.16 -42.38 19.04
CA ARG A 109 -26.46 -41.89 17.86
C ARG A 109 -25.58 -42.94 17.18
N GLU A 110 -26.05 -44.17 17.11
CA GLU A 110 -25.37 -45.27 16.41
C GLU A 110 -25.70 -45.27 14.90
N LEU A 111 -26.80 -44.63 14.47
CA LEU A 111 -27.25 -44.55 13.06
C LEU A 111 -27.12 -43.12 12.46
N LYS A 112 -26.02 -42.40 12.78
CA LYS A 112 -25.80 -41.01 12.34
C LYS A 112 -25.81 -40.83 10.82
N GLU A 113 -25.35 -41.82 10.06
CA GLU A 113 -25.23 -41.76 8.60
C GLU A 113 -26.57 -41.49 7.90
N TRP A 114 -27.67 -41.99 8.45
CA TRP A 114 -29.01 -41.75 7.92
C TRP A 114 -29.66 -40.48 8.48
N MET A 115 -29.25 -40.03 9.67
CA MET A 115 -29.70 -38.75 10.26
C MET A 115 -29.29 -37.55 9.42
N TRP A 116 -28.16 -37.63 8.70
CA TRP A 116 -27.59 -36.55 7.89
C TRP A 116 -27.69 -36.81 6.38
N SER A 117 -28.54 -37.75 5.97
CA SER A 117 -28.72 -38.13 4.56
C SER A 117 -29.60 -37.14 3.79
N LYS A 118 -29.89 -37.41 2.50
CA LYS A 118 -30.80 -36.61 1.66
C LYS A 118 -32.18 -36.38 2.31
N HIS A 119 -32.65 -37.31 3.13
CA HIS A 119 -33.91 -37.23 3.89
C HIS A 119 -33.67 -36.99 5.39
N GLY A 120 -32.48 -36.52 5.75
CA GLY A 120 -32.05 -36.30 7.13
C GLY A 120 -32.91 -35.30 7.90
N ILE A 121 -32.63 -35.20 9.21
CA ILE A 121 -33.44 -34.44 10.18
C ILE A 121 -33.04 -32.96 10.15
N TRP A 122 -33.17 -32.30 9.00
CA TRP A 122 -32.71 -30.91 8.84
C TRP A 122 -33.57 -29.88 9.57
N GLN A 123 -34.76 -30.27 10.03
CA GLN A 123 -35.63 -29.44 10.87
C GLN A 123 -35.16 -29.35 12.33
N ASP A 124 -34.30 -30.29 12.77
CA ASP A 124 -33.73 -30.25 14.13
C ASP A 124 -32.43 -29.44 14.12
N ASP A 125 -32.45 -28.32 14.85
CA ASP A 125 -31.32 -27.39 15.01
C ASP A 125 -30.07 -28.07 15.57
N LYS A 126 -30.25 -28.97 16.55
CA LYS A 126 -29.12 -29.67 17.17
C LYS A 126 -28.48 -30.63 16.17
N ALA A 127 -29.27 -31.31 15.36
CA ALA A 127 -28.80 -32.21 14.32
C ALA A 127 -28.04 -31.47 13.22
N VAL A 128 -28.51 -30.29 12.82
CA VAL A 128 -27.82 -29.40 11.85
C VAL A 128 -26.45 -28.97 12.39
N ILE A 129 -26.39 -28.51 13.63
CA ILE A 129 -25.15 -28.05 14.27
C ILE A 129 -24.15 -29.22 14.37
N GLU A 130 -24.59 -30.39 14.85
CA GLU A 130 -23.71 -31.56 14.99
C GLU A 130 -23.18 -32.02 13.63
N ALA A 131 -24.02 -32.10 12.60
CA ALA A 131 -23.62 -32.52 11.26
C ALA A 131 -22.54 -31.62 10.66
N VAL A 132 -22.71 -30.30 10.80
CA VAL A 132 -21.75 -29.33 10.28
C VAL A 132 -20.44 -29.36 11.09
N GLN A 133 -20.51 -29.47 12.42
CA GLN A 133 -19.32 -29.56 13.26
C GLN A 133 -18.51 -30.85 13.02
N ASP A 134 -19.19 -31.99 12.89
CA ASP A 134 -18.56 -33.27 12.55
C ASP A 134 -17.88 -33.22 11.17
N MET A 135 -18.55 -32.62 10.18
CA MET A 135 -17.95 -32.38 8.85
C MET A 135 -16.68 -31.53 8.96
N ILE A 136 -16.71 -30.41 9.70
CA ILE A 136 -15.56 -29.51 9.88
C ILE A 136 -14.40 -30.25 10.54
N PHE A 137 -14.69 -31.07 11.56
CA PHE A 137 -13.71 -31.90 12.24
C PHE A 137 -13.07 -32.92 11.30
N LYS A 138 -13.87 -33.65 10.51
CA LYS A 138 -13.39 -34.62 9.50
C LYS A 138 -12.58 -33.98 8.39
N GLU A 139 -12.86 -32.73 8.05
CA GLU A 139 -12.07 -31.96 7.09
C GLU A 139 -10.77 -31.37 7.69
N GLY A 140 -10.50 -31.60 8.98
CA GLY A 140 -9.26 -31.20 9.64
C GLY A 140 -9.12 -29.70 9.90
N ILE A 141 -10.24 -28.96 9.89
CA ILE A 141 -10.24 -27.50 10.07
C ILE A 141 -10.12 -27.18 11.56
N ARG A 142 -8.97 -26.64 11.97
CA ARG A 142 -8.70 -26.30 13.38
C ARG A 142 -9.21 -24.92 13.80
N ARG A 143 -9.28 -23.98 12.85
CA ARG A 143 -9.64 -22.58 13.10
C ARG A 143 -10.94 -22.25 12.38
N VAL A 144 -11.88 -21.67 13.12
CA VAL A 144 -13.19 -21.26 12.58
C VAL A 144 -13.01 -20.22 11.48
N GLU A 145 -11.95 -19.40 11.55
CA GLU A 145 -11.62 -18.35 10.59
C GLU A 145 -11.24 -18.89 9.20
N ASP A 146 -10.80 -20.15 9.10
CA ASP A 146 -10.38 -20.78 7.85
C ASP A 146 -11.58 -21.33 7.05
N ILE A 147 -12.74 -21.44 7.69
CA ILE A 147 -13.97 -21.96 7.08
C ILE A 147 -14.27 -21.28 5.73
N PRO A 148 -14.32 -19.94 5.61
CA PRO A 148 -14.76 -19.30 4.36
C PRO A 148 -13.80 -19.47 3.17
N LEU A 149 -12.57 -19.94 3.38
CA LEU A 149 -11.54 -20.08 2.33
C LEU A 149 -11.79 -21.29 1.40
N LEU A 150 -12.65 -22.20 1.85
CA LEU A 150 -12.84 -23.52 1.28
C LEU A 150 -14.03 -23.59 0.32
N ASP A 151 -13.98 -24.57 -0.60
CA ASP A 151 -15.11 -24.89 -1.47
C ASP A 151 -16.12 -25.78 -0.72
N TRP A 152 -17.09 -25.13 -0.10
CA TRP A 152 -18.13 -25.80 0.67
C TRP A 152 -19.13 -26.57 -0.18
N LYS A 153 -19.35 -26.20 -1.44
CA LYS A 153 -20.25 -26.98 -2.31
C LYS A 153 -19.70 -28.39 -2.49
N LYS A 154 -18.40 -28.51 -2.81
CA LYS A 154 -17.73 -29.80 -2.97
C LYS A 154 -17.71 -30.62 -1.67
N ARG A 155 -17.43 -29.97 -0.54
CA ARG A 155 -17.33 -30.62 0.79
C ARG A 155 -18.69 -31.10 1.29
N LEU A 156 -19.73 -30.28 1.20
CA LEU A 156 -21.09 -30.67 1.59
C LEU A 156 -21.60 -31.85 0.77
N LEU A 157 -21.23 -31.94 -0.51
CA LEU A 157 -21.54 -33.11 -1.36
C LEU A 157 -20.76 -34.36 -0.94
N LYS A 158 -19.46 -34.23 -0.65
CA LYS A 158 -18.59 -35.33 -0.19
C LYS A 158 -19.14 -35.99 1.08
N HIS A 159 -19.68 -35.21 2.01
CA HIS A 159 -20.24 -35.69 3.28
C HIS A 159 -21.75 -35.99 3.23
N GLY A 160 -22.39 -35.89 2.05
CA GLY A 160 -23.81 -36.23 1.88
C GLY A 160 -24.80 -35.22 2.48
N ILE A 161 -24.33 -34.12 3.08
CA ILE A 161 -25.14 -33.14 3.81
C ILE A 161 -25.58 -31.94 2.96
N TYR A 162 -25.31 -31.92 1.65
CA TYR A 162 -25.60 -30.80 0.75
C TYR A 162 -27.06 -30.31 0.79
N ASN A 163 -28.03 -31.20 1.00
CA ASN A 163 -29.45 -30.85 1.02
C ASN A 163 -29.86 -29.99 2.22
N ILE A 164 -29.02 -29.91 3.25
CA ILE A 164 -29.22 -29.00 4.40
C ILE A 164 -29.39 -27.54 3.95
N LEU A 165 -28.77 -27.17 2.83
CA LEU A 165 -28.83 -25.82 2.28
C LEU A 165 -30.23 -25.40 1.83
N SER A 166 -31.14 -26.36 1.55
CA SER A 166 -32.53 -26.04 1.22
C SER A 166 -33.22 -25.25 2.33
N ARG A 167 -32.91 -25.55 3.61
CA ARG A 167 -33.38 -24.80 4.78
C ARG A 167 -32.84 -23.38 4.85
N PHE A 168 -31.70 -23.12 4.20
CA PHE A 168 -30.98 -21.85 4.24
C PHE A 168 -31.05 -21.10 2.92
N ASN A 169 -32.09 -21.32 2.11
CA ASN A 169 -32.27 -20.73 0.78
C ASN A 169 -31.03 -20.91 -0.12
N TRP A 170 -30.44 -22.10 -0.06
CA TRP A 170 -29.21 -22.45 -0.78
C TRP A 170 -27.98 -21.59 -0.44
N SER A 171 -28.03 -20.82 0.67
CA SER A 171 -26.92 -19.97 1.11
C SER A 171 -26.03 -20.70 2.12
N ILE A 172 -24.79 -20.92 1.71
CA ILE A 172 -23.78 -21.50 2.59
C ILE A 172 -23.38 -20.52 3.70
N TYR A 173 -23.37 -19.21 3.44
CA TYR A 173 -23.19 -18.22 4.50
C TYR A 173 -24.26 -18.39 5.59
N LYS A 174 -25.55 -18.47 5.21
CA LYS A 174 -26.64 -18.62 6.19
C LYS A 174 -26.49 -19.90 7.02
N LEU A 175 -26.06 -21.01 6.41
CA LEU A 175 -25.75 -22.25 7.13
C LEU A 175 -24.65 -22.03 8.19
N PHE A 176 -23.51 -21.45 7.80
CA PHE A 176 -22.40 -21.26 8.74
C PHE A 176 -22.67 -20.16 9.77
N ASN A 177 -23.45 -19.13 9.43
CA ASN A 177 -23.90 -18.13 10.39
C ASN A 177 -24.90 -18.70 11.39
N PHE A 178 -25.69 -19.71 11.01
CA PHE A 178 -26.54 -20.44 11.94
C PHE A 178 -25.72 -21.28 12.93
N VAL A 179 -24.71 -22.00 12.45
CA VAL A 179 -23.86 -22.85 13.31
C VAL A 179 -22.86 -22.04 14.15
N TYR A 180 -22.37 -20.92 13.61
CA TYR A 180 -21.44 -20.00 14.27
C TYR A 180 -21.97 -18.55 14.19
N PRO A 181 -22.96 -18.20 15.01
CA PRO A 181 -23.59 -16.88 14.99
C PRO A 181 -22.60 -15.72 15.09
N GLY A 182 -22.68 -14.79 14.13
CA GLY A 182 -21.90 -13.55 14.12
C GLY A 182 -20.40 -13.71 13.85
N ARG A 183 -19.93 -14.93 13.56
CA ARG A 183 -18.50 -15.18 13.30
C ARG A 183 -18.08 -14.82 11.87
N PHE A 184 -19.02 -14.79 10.94
CA PHE A 184 -18.74 -14.61 9.52
C PHE A 184 -19.54 -13.47 8.91
N HIS A 185 -19.02 -12.92 7.82
CA HIS A 185 -19.75 -12.04 6.92
C HIS A 185 -20.02 -12.74 5.58
N PRO A 186 -21.11 -12.44 4.85
CA PRO A 186 -21.38 -13.02 3.54
C PRO A 186 -20.19 -12.92 2.58
N ALA A 187 -19.51 -11.77 2.60
CA ALA A 187 -18.34 -11.46 1.77
C ALA A 187 -17.10 -12.35 2.04
N ASP A 188 -17.06 -13.07 3.17
CA ASP A 188 -15.95 -13.97 3.49
C ASP A 188 -15.91 -15.20 2.57
N PHE A 189 -17.08 -15.68 2.13
CA PHE A 189 -17.19 -16.89 1.33
C PHE A 189 -16.95 -16.60 -0.17
N LYS A 190 -16.39 -17.56 -0.91
CA LYS A 190 -15.99 -17.43 -2.33
C LYS A 190 -17.15 -17.39 -3.36
N TYR A 191 -18.40 -17.13 -2.99
CA TYR A 191 -19.53 -17.19 -3.95
C TYR A 191 -19.44 -16.15 -5.07
N LYS A 192 -20.04 -16.51 -6.21
CA LYS A 192 -19.74 -15.99 -7.55
C LYS A 192 -20.25 -14.56 -7.85
N ALA A 193 -20.69 -13.79 -6.86
CA ALA A 193 -21.11 -12.40 -7.07
C ALA A 193 -20.99 -11.56 -5.79
N LYS A 194 -19.76 -11.32 -5.32
CA LYS A 194 -19.52 -10.46 -4.14
C LYS A 194 -19.94 -9.00 -4.34
N TRP A 195 -20.03 -8.56 -5.60
CA TRP A 195 -20.13 -7.16 -5.99
C TRP A 195 -21.36 -6.82 -6.85
N VAL A 196 -22.35 -7.72 -6.92
CA VAL A 196 -23.56 -7.55 -7.76
C VAL A 196 -24.83 -7.39 -6.91
N ALA A 197 -24.77 -7.74 -5.62
CA ALA A 197 -25.91 -7.66 -4.72
C ALA A 197 -26.22 -6.21 -4.28
N SER A 198 -27.44 -5.95 -3.82
CA SER A 198 -27.83 -4.68 -3.18
C SER A 198 -26.92 -4.31 -2.00
N GLU A 199 -26.37 -5.31 -1.32
CA GLU A 199 -25.49 -5.19 -0.15
C GLU A 199 -23.99 -5.01 -0.52
N SER A 200 -23.67 -4.82 -1.81
CA SER A 200 -22.27 -4.84 -2.28
C SER A 200 -21.39 -3.75 -1.67
N LEU A 201 -21.97 -2.59 -1.36
CA LEU A 201 -21.25 -1.50 -0.70
C LEU A 201 -20.91 -1.84 0.75
N ASP A 202 -21.82 -2.45 1.51
CA ASP A 202 -21.52 -2.91 2.87
C ASP A 202 -20.49 -4.04 2.89
N ASN A 203 -20.59 -4.96 1.93
CA ASN A 203 -19.57 -5.98 1.68
C ASN A 203 -18.19 -5.34 1.42
N ALA A 204 -18.13 -4.30 0.59
CA ALA A 204 -16.90 -3.57 0.30
C ALA A 204 -16.31 -2.92 1.56
N TYR A 205 -17.14 -2.23 2.36
CA TYR A 205 -16.69 -1.64 3.61
C TYR A 205 -16.17 -2.69 4.59
N TYR A 206 -16.88 -3.80 4.76
CA TYR A 206 -16.45 -4.90 5.60
C TYR A 206 -15.09 -5.45 5.14
N CYS A 207 -14.92 -5.73 3.84
CA CYS A 207 -13.68 -6.24 3.28
C CYS A 207 -12.51 -5.26 3.48
N MET A 208 -12.73 -3.96 3.25
CA MET A 208 -11.73 -2.92 3.52
C MET A 208 -11.36 -2.87 5.00
N LYS A 209 -12.35 -2.78 5.90
CA LYS A 209 -12.13 -2.74 7.35
C LYS A 209 -11.36 -3.96 7.86
N LYS A 210 -11.72 -5.16 7.38
CA LYS A 210 -11.04 -6.41 7.71
C LYS A 210 -9.59 -6.41 7.23
N ALA A 211 -9.35 -6.00 5.98
CA ALA A 211 -8.00 -5.91 5.44
C ALA A 211 -7.15 -4.90 6.21
N PHE A 212 -7.63 -3.67 6.40
CA PHE A 212 -6.87 -2.63 7.10
C PHE A 212 -6.58 -2.98 8.56
N LYS A 213 -7.53 -3.62 9.25
CA LYS A 213 -7.30 -4.15 10.62
C LYS A 213 -6.24 -5.25 10.64
N LYS A 214 -6.25 -6.18 9.66
CA LYS A 214 -5.27 -7.28 9.57
C LYS A 214 -3.84 -6.74 9.41
N TYR A 215 -3.65 -5.71 8.58
CA TYR A 215 -2.35 -5.09 8.34
C TYR A 215 -2.02 -3.94 9.30
N LYS A 216 -2.89 -3.66 10.28
CA LYS A 216 -2.74 -2.58 11.28
C LYS A 216 -2.52 -1.19 10.66
N TYR A 217 -3.18 -0.92 9.53
CA TYR A 217 -3.07 0.38 8.86
C TYR A 217 -3.77 1.48 9.66
N ASN A 218 -3.05 2.59 9.85
CA ASN A 218 -3.63 3.82 10.39
C ASN A 218 -4.26 4.66 9.26
N LYS A 219 -4.89 5.79 9.61
CA LYS A 219 -5.54 6.69 8.64
C LYS A 219 -4.59 7.10 7.50
N ASN A 220 -3.36 7.48 7.83
CA ASN A 220 -2.37 7.93 6.84
C ASN A 220 -1.95 6.79 5.91
N ASP A 221 -1.79 5.57 6.42
CA ASP A 221 -1.48 4.40 5.60
C ASP A 221 -2.60 4.14 4.60
N ILE A 222 -3.87 4.14 5.05
CA ILE A 222 -5.05 3.93 4.21
C ILE A 222 -5.13 4.99 3.11
N LEU A 223 -4.93 6.26 3.46
CA LEU A 223 -4.94 7.37 2.51
C LEU A 223 -3.85 7.23 1.43
N MET A 224 -2.71 6.63 1.78
CA MET A 224 -1.58 6.43 0.88
C MET A 224 -1.69 5.17 0.00
N LEU A 225 -2.69 4.30 0.21
CA LEU A 225 -2.86 3.08 -0.58
C LEU A 225 -3.14 3.38 -2.06
N GLY A 226 -2.36 2.78 -2.94
CA GLY A 226 -2.55 2.81 -4.40
C GLY A 226 -3.34 1.61 -4.92
N THR A 227 -3.59 1.58 -6.22
CA THR A 227 -4.26 0.45 -6.90
C THR A 227 -3.49 -0.87 -6.72
N ALA A 228 -2.15 -0.81 -6.77
CA ALA A 228 -1.28 -1.96 -6.53
C ALA A 228 -1.44 -2.52 -5.09
N ASP A 229 -1.62 -1.65 -4.11
CA ASP A 229 -1.82 -2.09 -2.72
C ASP A 229 -3.18 -2.74 -2.53
N PHE A 230 -4.25 -2.16 -3.08
CA PHE A 230 -5.57 -2.80 -3.09
C PHE A 230 -5.54 -4.16 -3.79
N ARG A 231 -4.74 -4.33 -4.86
CA ARG A 231 -4.53 -5.64 -5.49
C ARG A 231 -3.84 -6.63 -4.55
N LYS A 232 -2.77 -6.22 -3.86
CA LYS A 232 -2.07 -7.05 -2.86
C LYS A 232 -2.99 -7.45 -1.69
N LEU A 233 -3.94 -6.59 -1.33
CA LEU A 233 -4.96 -6.85 -0.31
C LEU A 233 -6.11 -7.75 -0.79
N GLY A 234 -6.12 -8.15 -2.07
CA GLY A 234 -7.22 -8.93 -2.65
C GLY A 234 -8.50 -8.14 -2.92
N LEU A 235 -8.42 -6.81 -2.93
CA LEU A 235 -9.54 -5.88 -3.10
C LEU A 235 -9.66 -5.34 -4.54
N ALA A 236 -8.91 -5.88 -5.51
CA ALA A 236 -8.95 -5.42 -6.91
C ALA A 236 -10.34 -5.59 -7.56
N GLY A 237 -11.00 -6.74 -7.34
CA GLY A 237 -12.34 -6.98 -7.88
C GLY A 237 -13.40 -6.01 -7.36
N MET A 238 -13.25 -5.60 -6.09
CA MET A 238 -14.11 -4.59 -5.46
C MET A 238 -13.95 -3.23 -6.15
N LEU A 239 -12.71 -2.79 -6.39
CA LEU A 239 -12.43 -1.52 -7.06
C LEU A 239 -13.04 -1.47 -8.45
N ILE A 240 -12.88 -2.53 -9.24
CA ILE A 240 -13.39 -2.60 -10.61
C ILE A 240 -14.91 -2.57 -10.61
N SER A 241 -15.54 -3.35 -9.73
CA SER A 241 -16.99 -3.57 -9.79
C SER A 241 -17.81 -2.43 -9.16
N LEU A 242 -17.28 -1.74 -8.14
CA LEU A 242 -18.05 -0.79 -7.33
C LEU A 242 -17.54 0.65 -7.36
N PHE A 243 -16.28 0.86 -7.75
CA PHE A 243 -15.62 2.16 -7.60
C PHE A 243 -14.95 2.64 -8.90
N ASP A 244 -15.32 2.10 -10.06
CA ASP A 244 -14.75 2.45 -11.37
C ASP A 244 -13.22 2.38 -11.40
N SER A 245 -12.64 1.40 -10.70
CA SER A 245 -11.20 1.27 -10.51
C SER A 245 -10.52 2.44 -9.76
N SER A 246 -11.29 3.36 -9.17
CA SER A 246 -10.81 4.51 -8.42
C SER A 246 -10.57 4.17 -6.95
N THR A 247 -9.31 4.28 -6.51
CA THR A 247 -8.97 4.18 -5.09
C THR A 247 -9.48 5.36 -4.28
N LEU A 248 -9.71 6.52 -4.92
CA LEU A 248 -10.24 7.70 -4.26
C LEU A 248 -11.70 7.48 -3.85
N LYS A 249 -12.54 6.96 -4.76
CA LYS A 249 -13.94 6.60 -4.45
C LYS A 249 -14.03 5.52 -3.36
N ALA A 250 -13.13 4.54 -3.38
CA ALA A 250 -13.09 3.52 -2.33
C ALA A 250 -12.71 4.09 -0.95
N LYS A 251 -11.75 5.03 -0.90
CA LYS A 251 -11.36 5.75 0.33
C LYS A 251 -12.49 6.66 0.82
N GLU A 252 -13.13 7.39 -0.10
CA GLU A 252 -14.31 8.21 0.17
C GLU A 252 -15.40 7.38 0.84
N TYR A 253 -15.75 6.24 0.23
CA TYR A 253 -16.76 5.37 0.80
C TYR A 253 -16.35 4.78 2.16
N TYR A 254 -15.06 4.48 2.35
CA TYR A 254 -14.56 3.98 3.63
C TYR A 254 -14.67 5.02 4.77
N PHE A 255 -14.33 6.29 4.52
CA PHE A 255 -14.32 7.33 5.55
C PHE A 255 -15.68 8.02 5.72
N TYR A 256 -16.41 8.23 4.63
CA TYR A 256 -17.61 9.08 4.59
C TYR A 256 -18.88 8.37 4.16
N LYS A 257 -18.81 7.07 3.78
CA LYS A 257 -19.96 6.29 3.29
C LYS A 257 -20.70 6.93 2.11
N THR A 258 -20.00 7.74 1.33
CA THR A 258 -20.49 8.42 0.12
C THR A 258 -19.70 7.96 -1.10
N ILE A 259 -20.25 8.17 -2.30
CA ILE A 259 -19.62 7.82 -3.57
C ILE A 259 -19.81 8.98 -4.54
N GLY A 260 -18.69 9.57 -5.01
CA GLY A 260 -18.73 10.63 -6.01
C GLY A 260 -18.98 12.03 -5.44
N ASN A 261 -18.92 12.22 -4.12
CA ASN A 261 -19.03 13.53 -3.49
C ASN A 261 -17.71 14.32 -3.67
N SER A 262 -17.77 15.39 -4.46
CA SER A 262 -16.60 16.23 -4.76
C SER A 262 -15.93 16.82 -3.52
N SER A 263 -16.71 17.29 -2.55
CA SER A 263 -16.17 17.90 -1.31
C SER A 263 -15.35 16.89 -0.51
N ASN A 264 -15.87 15.68 -0.31
CA ASN A 264 -15.18 14.63 0.45
C ASN A 264 -13.90 14.17 -0.28
N GLN A 265 -13.95 14.07 -1.61
CA GLN A 265 -12.79 13.72 -2.41
C GLN A 265 -11.70 14.81 -2.37
N GLU A 266 -12.09 16.08 -2.38
CA GLU A 266 -11.16 17.21 -2.21
C GLU A 266 -10.50 17.20 -0.84
N GLU A 267 -11.26 16.93 0.23
CA GLU A 267 -10.72 16.81 1.59
C GLU A 267 -9.69 15.66 1.68
N ILE A 268 -10.03 14.48 1.17
CA ILE A 268 -9.10 13.34 1.10
C ILE A 268 -7.84 13.70 0.31
N ASN A 269 -7.98 14.35 -0.84
CA ASN A 269 -6.83 14.75 -1.65
C ASN A 269 -5.95 15.79 -0.93
N LYS A 270 -6.55 16.72 -0.18
CA LYS A 270 -5.81 17.69 0.64
C LYS A 270 -5.00 16.98 1.72
N GLU A 271 -5.60 16.01 2.42
CA GLU A 271 -4.90 15.19 3.42
C GLU A 271 -3.76 14.38 2.80
N ILE A 272 -3.99 13.72 1.65
CA ILE A 272 -2.95 12.98 0.92
C ILE A 272 -1.78 13.90 0.55
N ARG A 273 -2.07 15.10 0.01
CA ARG A 273 -1.03 16.08 -0.33
C ARG A 273 -0.22 16.50 0.91
N ALA A 274 -0.88 16.72 2.05
CA ALA A 274 -0.22 17.06 3.30
C ALA A 274 0.70 15.93 3.80
N ILE A 275 0.26 14.67 3.72
CA ILE A 275 1.07 13.50 4.09
C ILE A 275 2.30 13.37 3.18
N ILE A 276 2.12 13.55 1.86
CA ILE A 276 3.22 13.52 0.89
C ILE A 276 4.21 14.64 1.16
N ALA A 277 3.73 15.85 1.45
CA ALA A 277 4.59 16.99 1.79
C ALA A 277 5.42 16.69 3.04
N LYS A 278 4.79 16.20 4.12
CA LYS A 278 5.46 15.83 5.37
C LYS A 278 6.53 14.76 5.16
N LYS A 279 6.24 13.69 4.40
CA LYS A 279 7.24 12.64 4.08
C LYS A 279 8.41 13.20 3.27
N LYS A 280 8.16 14.10 2.33
CA LYS A 280 9.21 14.78 1.58
C LYS A 280 10.08 15.65 2.49
N ASP A 281 9.46 16.38 3.43
CA ASP A 281 10.16 17.20 4.42
C ASP A 281 11.06 16.37 5.34
N GLU A 282 10.55 15.25 5.85
CA GLU A 282 11.33 14.31 6.64
C GLU A 282 12.52 13.74 5.84
N GLN A 283 12.31 13.41 4.56
CA GLN A 283 13.38 12.93 3.70
C GLN A 283 14.44 14.00 3.42
N ILE A 284 14.02 15.26 3.21
CA ILE A 284 14.93 16.40 3.04
C ILE A 284 15.75 16.60 4.30
N LYS A 285 15.10 16.64 5.47
CA LYS A 285 15.76 16.76 6.77
C LYS A 285 16.80 15.66 6.98
N LYS A 286 16.44 14.40 6.73
CA LYS A 286 17.36 13.25 6.86
C LYS A 286 18.59 13.38 5.95
N ARG A 287 18.42 13.88 4.72
CA ARG A 287 19.55 14.12 3.80
C ARG A 287 20.45 15.26 4.28
N LEU A 288 19.89 16.29 4.90
CA LEU A 288 20.64 17.39 5.49
C LEU A 288 21.41 16.92 6.75
N GLU A 289 20.78 16.10 7.60
CA GLU A 289 21.43 15.48 8.78
C GLU A 289 22.67 14.66 8.41
N GLN A 290 22.65 13.95 7.28
CA GLN A 290 23.79 13.14 6.81
C GLN A 290 25.04 13.96 6.46
N VAL A 291 24.90 15.25 6.15
CA VAL A 291 26.01 16.13 5.79
C VAL A 291 26.26 17.23 6.82
N ALA A 292 25.46 17.27 7.89
CA ALA A 292 25.60 18.23 8.95
C ALA A 292 26.71 17.82 9.92
N VAL A 293 27.50 18.80 10.35
CA VAL A 293 28.46 18.69 11.45
C VAL A 293 27.88 19.51 12.61
N GLY A 294 27.15 18.84 13.50
CA GLY A 294 26.33 19.49 14.52
C GLY A 294 25.19 20.28 13.88
N LYS A 295 25.08 21.58 14.20
CA LYS A 295 24.07 22.48 13.61
C LYS A 295 24.47 23.10 12.26
N TYR A 296 25.68 22.84 11.79
CA TYR A 296 26.26 23.52 10.64
C TYR A 296 26.37 22.57 9.44
N ILE A 297 26.08 23.09 8.25
CA ILE A 297 26.36 22.41 6.99
C ILE A 297 27.40 23.21 6.22
N TYR A 298 28.58 22.61 6.07
CA TYR A 298 29.71 23.24 5.40
C TYR A 298 29.76 22.83 3.93
N ASN A 299 30.02 23.80 3.05
CA ASN A 299 30.43 23.54 1.67
C ASN A 299 29.52 22.56 0.92
N LEU A 300 28.19 22.71 1.02
CA LEU A 300 27.18 21.87 0.35
C LEU A 300 27.49 21.66 -1.15
N HIS A 301 28.10 22.65 -1.81
CA HIS A 301 28.58 22.58 -3.20
C HIS A 301 29.56 21.42 -3.49
N LYS A 302 30.33 20.95 -2.51
CA LYS A 302 31.22 19.79 -2.65
C LYS A 302 30.43 18.50 -2.93
N ASN A 303 29.16 18.44 -2.48
CA ASN A 303 28.25 17.35 -2.80
C ASN A 303 27.26 17.81 -3.89
N ALA A 304 27.67 17.67 -5.15
CA ALA A 304 26.93 18.19 -6.30
C ALA A 304 25.48 17.64 -6.42
N THR A 305 25.27 16.36 -6.05
CA THR A 305 23.94 15.72 -6.13
C THR A 305 23.01 16.26 -5.05
N LEU A 306 23.48 16.37 -3.80
CA LEU A 306 22.69 16.95 -2.71
C LEU A 306 22.44 18.44 -2.93
N TYR A 307 23.45 19.20 -3.36
CA TYR A 307 23.32 20.61 -3.67
C TYR A 307 22.24 20.86 -4.75
N SER A 308 22.28 20.09 -5.85
CA SER A 308 21.29 20.21 -6.92
C SER A 308 19.88 19.84 -6.45
N TYR A 309 19.77 18.81 -5.62
CA TYR A 309 18.51 18.40 -4.99
C TYR A 309 17.93 19.53 -4.12
N ILE A 310 18.71 20.07 -3.19
CA ILE A 310 18.31 21.15 -2.30
C ILE A 310 17.97 22.43 -3.08
N LYS A 311 18.81 22.82 -4.06
CA LYS A 311 18.57 23.97 -4.93
C LYS A 311 17.22 23.89 -5.64
N ARG A 312 16.85 22.71 -6.16
CA ARG A 312 15.54 22.49 -6.79
C ARG A 312 14.39 22.64 -5.80
N HIS A 313 14.52 22.08 -4.59
CA HIS A 313 13.48 22.18 -3.57
C HIS A 313 13.35 23.60 -2.98
N ALA A 314 14.45 24.33 -2.83
CA ALA A 314 14.45 25.74 -2.43
C ALA A 314 13.74 26.61 -3.49
N LYS A 315 14.05 26.41 -4.78
CA LYS A 315 13.39 27.13 -5.89
C LYS A 315 11.87 26.89 -5.91
N LEU A 316 11.42 25.66 -5.67
CA LEU A 316 9.99 25.33 -5.61
C LEU A 316 9.25 26.05 -4.47
N ARG A 317 9.97 26.48 -3.43
CA ARG A 317 9.42 27.23 -2.29
C ARG A 317 9.70 28.72 -2.35
N ASN A 318 10.29 29.19 -3.45
CA ASN A 318 10.74 30.57 -3.62
C ASN A 318 11.68 31.04 -2.49
N MET A 319 12.56 30.14 -2.04
CA MET A 319 13.55 30.40 -0.98
C MET A 319 14.96 30.33 -1.55
N SER A 320 15.88 31.09 -0.97
CA SER A 320 17.32 30.87 -1.16
C SER A 320 17.75 29.55 -0.52
N ILE A 321 18.94 29.04 -0.91
CA ILE A 321 19.48 27.80 -0.32
C ILE A 321 19.73 27.99 1.19
N ASP A 322 20.16 29.18 1.59
CA ASP A 322 20.46 29.54 2.98
C ASP A 322 19.18 29.52 3.85
N GLU A 323 18.13 30.21 3.40
CA GLU A 323 16.81 30.23 4.04
C GLU A 323 16.18 28.85 4.06
N PHE A 324 16.30 28.08 2.98
CA PHE A 324 15.76 26.73 2.90
C PHE A 324 16.45 25.81 3.93
N VAL A 325 17.79 25.82 4.01
CA VAL A 325 18.53 25.01 4.98
C VAL A 325 18.20 25.44 6.42
N THR A 326 18.05 26.75 6.65
CA THR A 326 17.68 27.34 7.93
C THR A 326 16.26 26.96 8.35
N SER A 327 15.32 26.83 7.41
CA SER A 327 13.95 26.38 7.69
C SER A 327 13.87 24.96 8.29
N TYR A 328 14.91 24.14 8.10
CA TYR A 328 15.02 22.81 8.71
C TYR A 328 15.90 22.78 9.99
N GLY A 329 16.34 23.95 10.49
CA GLY A 329 17.12 24.09 11.72
C GLY A 329 18.64 24.00 11.56
N PHE A 330 19.15 24.06 10.33
CA PHE A 330 20.59 24.02 10.05
C PHE A 330 21.13 25.38 9.62
N VAL A 331 22.38 25.68 9.94
CA VAL A 331 23.05 26.90 9.48
C VAL A 331 23.99 26.54 8.33
N TYR A 332 23.76 27.14 7.17
CA TYR A 332 24.61 26.92 6.00
C TYR A 332 25.84 27.83 6.04
N LYS A 333 27.04 27.24 6.14
CA LYS A 333 28.32 27.96 6.10
C LYS A 333 29.00 27.73 4.75
N SER A 334 29.05 28.78 3.94
CA SER A 334 29.80 28.80 2.68
C SER A 334 31.17 29.43 2.88
N ALA A 335 32.21 28.90 2.23
CA ALA A 335 33.57 29.44 2.27
C ALA A 335 33.70 30.92 1.81
N LYS A 336 32.65 31.52 1.21
CA LYS A 336 32.64 32.94 0.81
C LYS A 336 32.23 33.90 1.93
N LYS A 337 31.56 33.45 2.99
CA LYS A 337 31.02 34.32 4.07
C LYS A 337 31.97 34.47 5.27
N ASP A 338 32.94 33.58 5.44
CA ASP A 338 33.94 33.61 6.54
C ASP A 338 35.28 34.24 6.10
N VAL A 339 35.30 35.05 5.03
CA VAL A 339 36.51 35.82 4.69
C VAL A 339 36.44 37.13 5.49
N PRO A 340 37.38 37.41 6.41
CA PRO A 340 37.46 38.71 7.08
C PRO A 340 37.45 39.82 6.03
N GLU A 341 36.79 40.94 6.30
CA GLU A 341 36.82 42.09 5.40
C GLU A 341 38.23 42.69 5.44
N ILE A 342 39.09 42.21 4.54
CA ILE A 342 40.50 42.58 4.51
C ILE A 342 40.63 43.99 3.92
N SER A 343 41.20 44.89 4.70
CA SER A 343 41.50 46.26 4.26
C SER A 343 42.48 46.24 3.08
N LYS A 344 42.14 46.97 2.02
CA LYS A 344 43.03 47.19 0.88
C LYS A 344 44.34 47.84 1.28
N ASP A 345 44.33 48.68 2.32
CA ASP A 345 45.50 49.44 2.77
C ASP A 345 46.49 48.57 3.54
N ASP A 346 46.00 47.55 4.25
CA ASP A 346 46.85 46.57 4.92
C ASP A 346 47.55 45.65 3.90
N VAL A 347 46.82 45.21 2.86
CA VAL A 347 47.42 44.46 1.73
C VAL A 347 48.48 45.32 1.04
N TRP A 348 48.21 46.61 0.83
CA TRP A 348 49.16 47.54 0.26
C TRP A 348 50.44 47.69 1.10
N ARG A 349 50.30 47.89 2.42
CA ARG A 349 51.43 48.04 3.35
C ARG A 349 52.32 46.80 3.34
N LEU A 350 51.73 45.62 3.44
CA LEU A 350 52.48 44.35 3.47
C LEU A 350 53.15 44.04 2.13
N ARG A 351 52.51 44.40 1.01
CA ARG A 351 53.16 44.27 -0.31
C ARG A 351 54.35 45.22 -0.47
N LYS A 352 54.28 46.44 0.07
CA LYS A 352 55.42 47.38 0.06
C LYS A 352 56.63 46.85 0.84
N GLN A 353 56.40 45.98 1.81
CA GLN A 353 57.45 45.31 2.58
C GLN A 353 58.06 44.09 1.85
N GLY A 354 57.59 43.76 0.64
CA GLY A 354 58.13 42.69 -0.20
C GLY A 354 57.50 41.30 0.03
N LEU A 355 56.47 41.20 0.87
CA LEU A 355 55.80 39.91 1.18
C LEU A 355 55.04 39.35 -0.03
N THR A 356 55.09 38.04 -0.21
CA THR A 356 54.34 37.30 -1.23
C THR A 356 52.86 37.19 -0.88
N TYR A 357 52.00 36.84 -1.85
CA TYR A 357 50.55 36.67 -1.59
C TYR A 357 50.25 35.58 -0.57
N VAL A 358 51.12 34.57 -0.45
CA VAL A 358 50.98 33.48 0.54
C VAL A 358 51.33 33.98 1.93
N GLU A 359 52.37 34.79 2.07
CA GLU A 359 52.79 35.35 3.36
C GLU A 359 51.81 36.41 3.85
N ILE A 360 51.29 37.25 2.95
CA ILE A 360 50.23 38.22 3.29
C ILE A 360 48.95 37.51 3.71
N ALA A 361 48.59 36.42 3.02
CA ALA A 361 47.45 35.61 3.42
C ALA A 361 47.64 35.01 4.82
N ARG A 362 48.87 34.63 5.20
CA ARG A 362 49.17 34.15 6.55
C ARG A 362 49.10 35.27 7.59
N GLU A 363 49.60 36.46 7.27
CA GLU A 363 49.62 37.62 8.17
C GLU A 363 48.23 38.21 8.43
N LEU A 364 47.35 38.17 7.42
CA LEU A 364 45.99 38.70 7.46
C LEU A 364 44.91 37.64 7.71
N ASP A 365 45.31 36.44 8.16
CA ASP A 365 44.43 35.28 8.39
C ASP A 365 43.42 35.04 7.25
N SER A 366 43.94 34.95 6.04
CA SER A 366 43.19 34.85 4.78
C SER A 366 43.72 33.74 3.89
N ASN A 367 43.14 33.62 2.69
CA ASN A 367 43.62 32.73 1.65
C ASN A 367 44.32 33.52 0.51
N PRO A 368 45.33 32.91 -0.15
CA PRO A 368 46.08 33.58 -1.22
C PRO A 368 45.20 34.06 -2.38
N THR A 369 44.10 33.34 -2.68
CA THR A 369 43.17 33.70 -3.76
C THR A 369 42.43 35.01 -3.48
N THR A 370 42.04 35.26 -2.23
CA THR A 370 41.44 36.53 -1.80
C THR A 370 42.44 37.67 -1.95
N ILE A 371 43.69 37.48 -1.53
CA ILE A 371 44.74 38.50 -1.66
C ILE A 371 45.03 38.80 -3.15
N THR A 372 45.09 37.78 -4.00
CA THR A 372 45.23 37.95 -5.45
C THR A 372 44.05 38.73 -6.04
N ALA A 373 42.82 38.44 -5.62
CA ALA A 373 41.64 39.14 -6.11
C ALA A 373 41.66 40.64 -5.72
N ILE A 374 42.06 40.97 -4.49
CA ILE A 374 42.23 42.36 -4.03
C ILE A 374 43.34 43.05 -4.83
N CYS A 375 44.50 42.41 -5.00
CA CYS A 375 45.61 42.95 -5.78
C CYS A 375 45.27 43.19 -7.25
N ASN A 376 44.50 42.30 -7.89
CA ASN A 376 44.05 42.49 -9.26
C ASN A 376 43.04 43.64 -9.37
N LYS A 377 42.13 43.75 -8.40
CA LYS A 377 41.06 44.75 -8.40
C LYS A 377 41.56 46.17 -8.13
N TYR A 378 42.51 46.34 -7.21
CA TYR A 378 42.94 47.66 -6.74
C TYR A 378 44.38 48.02 -7.15
N PHE A 379 45.23 47.02 -7.43
CA PHE A 379 46.69 47.22 -7.55
C PHE A 379 47.31 46.71 -8.87
N GLY A 380 46.51 46.34 -9.87
CA GLY A 380 46.97 46.01 -11.23
C GLY A 380 47.60 44.62 -11.40
N GLY A 381 47.57 43.77 -10.36
CA GLY A 381 47.94 42.35 -10.44
C GLY A 381 49.42 42.01 -10.64
N ASP A 382 50.33 42.99 -10.57
CA ASP A 382 51.77 42.75 -10.71
C ASP A 382 52.36 42.04 -9.47
N PRO A 383 53.07 40.90 -9.64
CA PRO A 383 53.66 40.13 -8.54
C PRO A 383 54.80 40.80 -7.79
N LEU A 384 55.37 41.92 -8.24
CA LEU A 384 56.58 42.49 -7.62
C LEU A 384 56.44 43.91 -7.08
N ILE A 385 55.51 44.73 -7.59
CA ILE A 385 55.30 46.10 -7.08
C ILE A 385 53.79 46.41 -7.14
N PRO A 386 53.07 46.46 -6.00
CA PRO A 386 51.67 46.88 -6.01
C PRO A 386 51.64 48.35 -6.49
N ARG A 387 50.68 48.75 -7.34
CA ARG A 387 50.49 50.16 -7.74
C ARG A 387 49.00 50.54 -7.76
N PRO A 388 48.55 51.63 -7.11
CA PRO A 388 47.13 51.97 -7.13
C PRO A 388 46.73 52.32 -8.57
N ILE A 389 45.74 51.63 -9.12
CA ILE A 389 45.28 51.86 -10.51
C ILE A 389 44.75 53.29 -10.69
N GLU A 390 44.33 53.93 -9.60
CA GLU A 390 43.89 55.32 -9.58
C GLU A 390 45.02 56.30 -9.96
N ASP A 391 46.26 56.03 -9.56
CA ASP A 391 47.40 56.93 -9.73
C ASP A 391 48.28 56.61 -10.95
N TYR A 392 48.18 55.39 -11.47
CA TYR A 392 49.01 54.89 -12.57
C TYR A 392 48.16 54.57 -13.80
N ILE A 393 48.74 54.74 -14.99
CA ILE A 393 48.11 54.44 -16.28
C ILE A 393 49.04 53.57 -17.12
N MET A 394 48.48 52.61 -17.87
CA MET A 394 49.28 51.81 -18.78
C MET A 394 49.68 52.60 -20.02
N VAL A 395 50.85 52.28 -20.58
CA VAL A 395 51.28 52.87 -21.86
C VAL A 395 50.27 52.58 -22.98
N GLN A 396 49.67 51.38 -23.02
CA GLN A 396 48.63 51.06 -24.01
C GLN A 396 47.41 51.99 -23.87
N GLU A 397 46.93 52.21 -22.64
CA GLU A 397 45.81 53.13 -22.39
C GLU A 397 46.17 54.58 -22.76
N LEU A 398 47.43 54.99 -22.59
CA LEU A 398 47.91 56.30 -23.07
C LEU A 398 47.94 56.38 -24.60
N MET A 399 48.38 55.31 -25.28
CA MET A 399 48.37 55.25 -26.74
C MET A 399 46.95 55.36 -27.28
N ASP A 400 46.01 54.62 -26.70
CA ASP A 400 44.61 54.60 -27.12
C ASP A 400 43.92 55.94 -26.81
N LYS A 401 44.15 56.51 -25.63
CA LYS A 401 43.50 57.75 -25.18
C LYS A 401 44.01 59.00 -25.89
N PHE A 402 45.31 59.06 -26.18
CA PHE A 402 45.96 60.25 -26.76
C PHE A 402 46.39 60.06 -28.21
N HIS A 403 46.18 58.88 -28.80
CA HIS A 403 46.56 58.52 -30.17
C HIS A 403 48.04 58.76 -30.48
N ILE A 404 48.91 58.48 -29.51
CA ILE A 404 50.37 58.60 -29.62
C ILE A 404 50.96 57.19 -29.71
N ASP A 405 52.03 57.02 -30.50
CA ASP A 405 52.74 55.75 -30.60
C ASP A 405 53.63 55.50 -29.37
N HIS A 406 53.88 54.21 -29.10
CA HIS A 406 54.70 53.77 -27.98
C HIS A 406 56.10 54.44 -27.96
N LYS A 407 56.73 54.63 -29.13
CA LYS A 407 58.08 55.20 -29.23
C LYS A 407 58.11 56.65 -28.77
N THR A 408 57.08 57.44 -29.08
CA THR A 408 56.97 58.82 -28.62
C THR A 408 56.71 58.91 -27.11
N ILE A 409 55.84 58.04 -26.56
CA ILE A 409 55.63 57.97 -25.10
C ILE A 409 56.95 57.65 -24.38
N MET A 410 57.72 56.68 -24.90
CA MET A 410 59.02 56.33 -24.32
C MET A 410 60.06 57.44 -24.46
N LYS A 411 60.04 58.20 -25.56
CA LYS A 411 60.88 59.38 -25.72
C LYS A 411 60.57 60.44 -24.66
N LEU A 412 59.28 60.70 -24.40
CA LEU A 412 58.84 61.64 -23.35
C LEU A 412 59.27 61.18 -21.95
N VAL A 413 59.11 59.89 -21.65
CA VAL A 413 59.55 59.29 -20.38
C VAL A 413 61.06 59.48 -20.20
N HIS A 414 61.86 59.18 -21.21
CA HIS A 414 63.32 59.30 -21.14
C HIS A 414 63.79 60.76 -21.02
N GLN A 415 63.20 61.68 -21.79
CA GLN A 415 63.59 63.10 -21.79
C GLN A 415 63.25 63.82 -20.47
N ASN A 416 62.22 63.39 -19.77
CA ASN A 416 61.78 64.02 -18.51
C ASN A 416 62.20 63.22 -17.27
N GLY A 417 62.96 62.12 -17.43
CA GLY A 417 63.42 61.29 -16.32
C GLY A 417 62.30 60.64 -15.50
N PHE A 418 61.15 60.34 -16.12
CA PHE A 418 60.02 59.76 -15.40
C PHE A 418 60.31 58.33 -14.94
N GLU A 419 59.78 57.97 -13.77
CA GLU A 419 59.92 56.64 -13.19
C GLU A 419 59.33 55.58 -14.13
N ASN A 420 60.17 54.64 -14.57
CA ASN A 420 59.82 53.61 -15.55
C ASN A 420 60.29 52.25 -15.07
N HIS A 421 59.34 51.32 -14.88
CA HIS A 421 59.66 49.95 -14.49
C HIS A 421 59.69 49.05 -15.72
N THR A 422 60.82 48.40 -15.95
CA THR A 422 61.23 47.80 -17.22
C THR A 422 60.72 46.37 -17.47
N THR A 423 59.92 45.79 -16.59
CA THR A 423 59.38 44.43 -16.78
C THR A 423 58.35 44.40 -17.93
N ILE A 424 58.62 43.55 -18.91
CA ILE A 424 58.30 43.69 -20.34
C ILE A 424 56.79 43.60 -20.70
N ARG A 425 55.87 43.32 -19.76
CA ARG A 425 54.44 43.14 -20.09
C ARG A 425 53.50 44.28 -19.72
N PHE A 426 53.83 45.12 -18.74
CA PHE A 426 52.94 46.23 -18.34
C PHE A 426 53.76 47.42 -17.85
N ARG A 427 54.10 48.35 -18.76
CA ARG A 427 54.72 49.63 -18.38
C ARG A 427 53.62 50.55 -17.85
N TYR A 428 53.62 50.75 -16.53
CA TYR A 428 52.76 51.71 -15.85
C TYR A 428 53.52 53.01 -15.59
N LEU A 429 52.87 54.14 -15.84
CA LEU A 429 53.42 55.48 -15.63
C LEU A 429 52.51 56.26 -14.68
N LYS A 430 53.09 57.09 -13.79
CA LYS A 430 52.30 57.96 -12.90
C LYS A 430 51.51 58.97 -13.72
N LYS A 431 50.19 58.99 -13.53
CA LYS A 431 49.27 59.90 -14.26
C LYS A 431 49.65 61.37 -14.05
N SER A 432 50.07 61.74 -12.85
CA SER A 432 50.49 63.09 -12.50
C SER A 432 51.71 63.59 -13.29
N GLU A 433 52.58 62.68 -13.73
CA GLU A 433 53.82 63.02 -14.43
C GLU A 433 53.63 62.95 -15.96
N ILE A 434 53.08 61.84 -16.46
CA ILE A 434 53.05 61.57 -17.90
C ILE A 434 51.93 62.31 -18.64
N ILE A 435 50.75 62.49 -18.03
CA ILE A 435 49.61 63.12 -18.70
C ILE A 435 49.89 64.60 -19.03
N PRO A 436 50.45 65.42 -18.13
CA PRO A 436 50.83 66.79 -18.46
C PRO A 436 51.88 66.87 -19.58
N ALA A 437 52.89 66.00 -19.56
CA ALA A 437 53.94 65.95 -20.59
C ALA A 437 53.38 65.58 -21.97
N ILE A 438 52.47 64.60 -22.02
CA ILE A 438 51.77 64.23 -23.25
C ILE A 438 50.91 65.38 -23.77
N LYS A 439 50.13 66.04 -22.91
CA LYS A 439 49.32 67.20 -23.32
C LYS A 439 50.17 68.33 -23.87
N LYS A 440 51.34 68.59 -23.26
CA LYS A 440 52.31 69.56 -23.76
C LYS A 440 52.83 69.17 -25.16
N TYR A 441 53.23 67.91 -25.33
CA TYR A 441 53.69 67.38 -26.62
C TYR A 441 52.62 67.52 -27.73
N ILE A 442 51.36 67.17 -27.45
CA ILE A 442 50.24 67.29 -28.40
C ILE A 442 50.05 68.75 -28.84
N ARG A 443 50.18 69.69 -27.91
CA ARG A 443 50.02 71.13 -28.18
C ARG A 443 51.16 71.69 -29.04
N GLU A 444 52.39 71.23 -28.83
CA GLU A 444 53.60 71.79 -29.46
C GLU A 444 54.00 71.07 -30.76
N SER A 445 53.65 69.79 -30.92
CA SER A 445 54.07 68.97 -32.07
C SER A 445 53.17 69.16 -33.30
N LYS A 446 53.65 69.94 -34.27
CA LYS A 446 52.98 70.12 -35.59
C LYS A 446 52.79 68.79 -36.35
N GLN A 447 53.73 67.85 -36.20
CA GLN A 447 53.66 66.53 -36.85
C GLN A 447 52.52 65.68 -36.29
N HIS A 448 52.33 65.69 -34.97
CA HIS A 448 51.26 64.93 -34.32
C HIS A 448 49.87 65.51 -34.63
N GLN A 449 49.74 66.84 -34.66
CA GLN A 449 48.49 67.50 -35.04
C GLN A 449 48.08 67.20 -36.49
N SER A 450 49.04 67.12 -37.40
CA SER A 450 48.79 66.71 -38.80
C SER A 450 48.34 65.25 -38.89
N MET A 451 48.96 64.36 -38.12
CA MET A 451 48.62 62.94 -38.07
C MET A 451 47.17 62.71 -37.58
N ILE A 452 46.74 63.38 -36.50
CA ILE A 452 45.36 63.25 -36.00
C ILE A 452 44.34 63.76 -37.03
N ARG A 453 44.60 64.87 -37.73
CA ARG A 453 43.70 65.36 -38.80
C ARG A 453 43.53 64.35 -39.94
N ARG A 454 44.58 63.59 -40.28
CA ARG A 454 44.51 62.50 -41.25
C ARG A 454 43.68 61.30 -40.77
N TYR A 455 43.77 60.94 -39.50
CA TYR A 455 42.97 59.84 -38.94
C TYR A 455 41.49 60.23 -38.73
N ALA A 456 41.20 61.50 -38.40
CA ALA A 456 39.83 61.99 -38.27
C ALA A 456 39.09 61.98 -39.62
N SER A 457 39.74 62.38 -40.71
CA SER A 457 39.18 62.36 -42.07
C SER A 457 38.95 60.96 -42.64
N GLN A 458 39.60 59.91 -42.10
CA GLN A 458 39.39 58.52 -42.49
C GLN A 458 38.29 57.79 -41.68
N ARG A 459 37.80 58.37 -40.58
CA ARG A 459 36.70 57.79 -39.77
C ARG A 459 35.31 58.32 -40.14
N GLU A 460 35.25 59.43 -40.89
CA GLU A 460 34.01 60.06 -41.37
C GLU A 460 33.67 59.68 -42.82
N ALA A 461 34.47 58.83 -43.46
CA ALA A 461 34.21 58.16 -44.72
C ALA A 461 33.95 56.67 -44.46
#